data_AF-A0A6H1K1L7-F1
#
_entry.id   AF-A0A6H1K1L7-F1
#
_cell.length_a   1.000
_cell.length_b   1.000
_cell.length_c   1.000
_cell.angle_alpha   90.00
_cell.angle_beta   90.00
_cell.angle_gamma   90.00
#
_symmetry.space_group_name_H-M   'P 1'
#
loop_
_entity.id
_entity.type
_entity.pdbx_description
1 polymer ?
#
loop_
_entity_poly.entity_id
_entity_poly.type
_entity_poly.pdbx_seq_one_letter_code
_entity_poly.pdbx_strand_id
1 'polypeptide(L)'
;MTAQTPAEQALACSYTTGDGEVRFNVTELSVDHRPDRSVTLTYWLTVERQGFKEEHWEFALPWDDKSFLDVLTSPSPDPERLQQLVHIVRTLLEEWWDTKGHNRKSAKMGRQRP
;
A
#
# COMPACT_ATOMS: atom_id res chain seq x y z
N MET A 1 -0.06 21.45 -5.64
CA MET A 1 0.70 20.37 -5.02
C MET A 1 0.25 20.30 -3.57
N THR A 2 -0.71 19.44 -3.26
CA THR A 2 -1.07 19.16 -1.87
C THR A 2 0.16 18.54 -1.22
N ALA A 3 0.63 19.12 -0.12
CA ALA A 3 1.80 18.59 0.58
C ALA A 3 1.45 17.19 1.08
N GLN A 4 2.11 16.16 0.52
CA GLN A 4 1.92 14.79 0.97
C GLN A 4 2.35 14.67 2.42
N THR A 5 1.54 14.00 3.24
CA THR A 5 1.88 13.78 4.65
C THR A 5 3.13 12.90 4.76
N PRO A 6 3.88 12.94 5.87
CA PRO A 6 5.01 12.04 6.07
C PRO A 6 4.62 10.55 5.94
N ALA A 7 3.38 10.21 6.31
CA ALA A 7 2.84 8.87 6.12
C ALA A 7 2.68 8.50 4.65
N GLU A 8 2.09 9.38 3.84
CA GLU A 8 1.96 9.20 2.39
C GLU A 8 3.33 9.02 1.73
N GLN A 9 4.31 9.84 2.12
CA GLN A 9 5.68 9.75 1.57
C GLN A 9 6.34 8.42 1.93
N ALA A 10 6.23 7.96 3.19
CA ALA A 10 6.82 6.71 3.62
C ALA A 10 6.17 5.49 2.96
N LEU A 11 4.85 5.55 2.72
CA LEU A 11 4.08 4.51 2.05
C LEU A 11 4.32 4.48 0.53
N ALA A 12 4.63 5.62 -0.09
CA ALA A 12 4.97 5.72 -1.51
C ALA A 12 6.37 5.16 -1.86
N CYS A 13 7.12 4.65 -0.88
CA CYS A 13 8.43 4.06 -1.10
C CYS A 13 8.34 2.62 -1.65
N SER A 14 9.07 2.38 -2.74
CA SER A 14 9.26 1.04 -3.30
C SER A 14 10.04 0.12 -2.34
N TYR A 15 9.76 -1.17 -2.35
CA TYR A 15 10.43 -2.14 -1.48
C TYR A 15 10.45 -3.55 -2.09
N THR A 16 11.34 -4.38 -1.56
CA THR A 16 11.44 -5.80 -1.90
C THR A 16 10.81 -6.62 -0.78
N THR A 17 10.08 -7.68 -1.15
CA THR A 17 9.48 -8.64 -0.23
C THR A 17 10.50 -9.32 0.67
N GLY A 18 10.06 -9.89 1.79
CA GLY A 18 10.95 -10.54 2.75
C GLY A 18 11.76 -11.71 2.20
N ASP A 19 11.28 -12.38 1.15
CA ASP A 19 11.96 -13.47 0.45
C ASP A 19 12.95 -13.00 -0.63
N GLY A 20 12.94 -11.71 -0.99
CA GLY A 20 13.80 -11.15 -2.02
C GLY A 20 13.36 -11.44 -3.46
N GLU A 21 12.27 -12.18 -3.67
CA GLU A 21 11.87 -12.66 -5.01
C GLU A 21 11.04 -11.63 -5.79
N VAL A 22 10.31 -10.78 -5.07
CA VAL A 22 9.37 -9.81 -5.65
C VAL A 22 9.73 -8.40 -5.22
N ARG A 23 9.77 -7.48 -6.18
CA ARG A 23 9.93 -6.05 -5.91
C ARG A 23 8.64 -5.31 -6.25
N PHE A 24 8.09 -4.63 -5.26
CA PHE A 24 6.97 -3.72 -5.41
C PHE A 24 7.50 -2.31 -5.64
N ASN A 25 7.46 -1.85 -6.89
CA ASN A 25 7.74 -0.46 -7.20
C ASN A 25 6.45 0.34 -7.13
N VAL A 26 6.32 1.19 -6.11
CA VAL A 26 5.19 2.11 -5.97
C VAL A 26 5.40 3.29 -6.91
N THR A 27 4.61 3.37 -7.98
CA THR A 27 4.70 4.45 -8.96
C THR A 27 3.83 5.63 -8.56
N GLU A 28 2.70 5.35 -7.93
CA GLU A 28 1.76 6.35 -7.43
C GLU A 28 1.02 5.81 -6.20
N LEU A 29 0.72 6.71 -5.27
CA LEU A 29 -0.12 6.44 -4.12
C LEU A 29 -1.15 7.57 -4.01
N SER A 30 -2.42 7.18 -3.98
CA SER A 30 -3.54 8.07 -3.65
C SER A 30 -4.13 7.68 -2.31
N VAL A 31 -4.38 8.68 -1.47
CA VAL A 31 -5.00 8.50 -0.15
C VAL A 31 -6.32 9.25 -0.13
N ASP A 32 -7.42 8.52 -0.09
CA ASP A 32 -8.77 9.08 0.02
C ASP A 32 -9.21 9.05 1.49
N HIS A 33 -9.31 10.23 2.09
CA HIS A 33 -9.85 10.41 3.43
C HIS A 33 -11.36 10.63 3.35
N ARG A 34 -12.14 9.66 3.82
CA ARG A 34 -13.59 9.76 3.82
C ARG A 34 -14.12 10.50 5.05
N PRO A 35 -15.32 11.13 4.95
CA PRO A 35 -15.94 11.85 6.06
C PRO A 35 -16.23 10.98 7.30
N ASP A 36 -16.41 9.68 7.10
CA ASP A 36 -16.63 8.69 8.17
C ASP A 36 -15.34 8.28 8.90
N ARG A 37 -14.21 8.92 8.57
CA ARG A 37 -12.86 8.65 9.07
C ARG A 37 -12.27 7.32 8.60
N SER A 38 -12.85 6.69 7.58
CA SER A 38 -12.17 5.62 6.84
C SER A 38 -11.16 6.23 5.86
N VAL A 39 -10.10 5.48 5.58
CA VAL A 39 -9.10 5.87 4.59
C VAL A 39 -9.03 4.79 3.53
N THR A 40 -8.94 5.16 2.26
CA THR A 40 -8.63 4.20 1.19
C THR A 40 -7.27 4.53 0.62
N LEU A 41 -6.33 3.59 0.72
CA LEU A 41 -5.02 3.68 0.10
C LEU A 41 -5.08 2.99 -1.27
N THR A 42 -4.89 3.74 -2.34
CA THR A 42 -4.82 3.18 -3.70
C THR A 42 -3.40 3.28 -4.21
N TYR A 43 -2.80 2.11 -4.44
CA TYR A 43 -1.44 1.97 -4.94
C TYR A 43 -1.47 1.64 -6.42
N TRP A 44 -0.59 2.29 -7.16
CA TRP A 44 -0.16 1.84 -8.47
C TRP A 44 1.23 1.24 -8.35
N LEU A 45 1.31 -0.02 -8.74
CA LEU A 45 2.47 -0.87 -8.51
C LEU A 45 2.98 -1.37 -9.84
N THR A 46 4.30 -1.33 -10.01
CA THR A 46 5.01 -2.15 -10.98
C THR A 46 5.67 -3.27 -10.20
N VAL A 47 5.25 -4.50 -10.46
CA VAL A 47 5.74 -5.68 -9.76
C VAL A 47 6.77 -6.36 -10.65
N GLU A 48 8.00 -6.42 -10.16
CA GLU A 48 9.11 -7.09 -10.82
C GLU A 48 9.38 -8.41 -10.09
N ARG A 49 9.44 -9.51 -10.83
CA ARG A 49 9.83 -10.83 -10.32
C ARG A 49 10.89 -11.43 -11.22
N GLN A 50 11.89 -12.05 -10.62
CA GLN A 50 12.97 -12.68 -11.38
C GLN A 50 12.42 -13.73 -12.35
N GLY A 51 12.76 -13.59 -13.64
CA GLY A 51 12.35 -14.53 -14.69
C GLY A 51 10.92 -14.34 -15.21
N PHE A 52 10.20 -13.30 -14.78
CA PHE A 52 8.86 -12.97 -15.27
C PHE A 52 8.83 -11.56 -15.85
N LYS A 53 7.83 -11.30 -16.71
CA LYS A 53 7.56 -9.95 -17.19
C LYS A 53 7.05 -9.10 -16.03
N GLU A 54 7.39 -7.82 -16.08
CA GLU A 54 6.85 -6.82 -15.17
C GLU A 54 5.33 -6.79 -15.26
N GLU A 55 4.67 -6.72 -14.11
CA GLU A 55 3.22 -6.64 -14.02
C GLU A 55 2.79 -5.31 -13.41
N HIS A 56 1.88 -4.59 -14.09
CA HIS A 56 1.28 -3.38 -13.53
C HIS A 56 0.01 -3.72 -12.77
N TRP A 57 -0.10 -3.22 -11.54
CA TRP A 57 -1.24 -3.48 -10.67
C TRP A 57 -1.75 -2.19 -10.05
N GLU A 58 -3.07 -2.11 -9.92
CA GLU A 58 -3.75 -1.16 -9.06
C GLU A 58 -4.29 -1.92 -7.86
N PHE A 59 -3.91 -1.50 -6.66
CA PHE A 59 -4.29 -2.13 -5.40
C PHE A 59 -4.99 -1.12 -4.50
N ALA A 60 -6.25 -1.39 -4.17
CA ALA A 60 -7.06 -0.57 -3.29
C ALA A 60 -7.22 -1.25 -1.92
N LEU A 61 -6.60 -0.67 -0.90
CA LEU A 61 -6.69 -1.10 0.49
C LEU A 61 -7.63 -0.17 1.27
N PRO A 62 -8.86 -0.62 1.59
CA PRO A 62 -9.68 0.08 2.57
C PRO A 62 -9.05 -0.09 3.95
N TRP A 63 -8.93 1.02 4.67
CA TRP A 63 -8.37 1.11 6.00
C TRP A 63 -9.42 1.69 6.96
N ASP A 64 -10.07 0.79 7.68
CA ASP A 64 -11.11 1.13 8.66
C ASP A 64 -10.56 1.26 10.08
N ASP A 65 -9.27 0.93 10.29
CA ASP A 65 -8.63 1.01 11.59
C ASP A 65 -8.27 2.46 11.96
N LYS A 66 -9.09 3.02 12.84
CA LYS A 66 -8.96 4.39 13.36
C LYS A 66 -7.71 4.58 14.23
N SER A 67 -7.05 3.51 14.63
CA SER A 67 -5.87 3.57 15.49
C SER A 67 -4.69 4.27 14.84
N PHE A 68 -4.60 4.32 13.51
CA PHE A 68 -3.52 4.97 12.75
C PHE A 68 -3.96 6.24 12.01
N LEU A 69 -5.19 6.71 12.24
CA LEU A 69 -5.70 7.91 11.59
C LEU A 69 -4.89 9.16 11.97
N ASP A 70 -4.43 9.22 13.21
CA ASP A 70 -3.53 10.25 13.71
C ASP A 70 -2.20 10.26 12.95
N VAL A 71 -1.64 9.09 12.65
CA VAL A 71 -0.41 8.93 11.87
C VAL A 71 -0.61 9.36 10.41
N LEU A 72 -1.72 8.96 9.79
CA LEU A 72 -2.05 9.26 8.39
C LEU A 72 -2.29 10.76 8.14
N THR A 73 -2.83 11.48 9.13
CA THR A 73 -3.22 12.89 9.00
C THR A 73 -2.25 13.88 9.64
N SER A 74 -1.32 13.42 10.48
CA SER A 74 -0.37 14.30 11.16
C SER A 74 0.74 14.79 10.22
N PRO A 75 1.11 16.08 10.26
CA PRO A 75 2.29 16.60 9.56
C PRO A 75 3.61 16.20 10.25
N SER A 76 3.56 15.62 11.46
CA SER A 76 4.71 15.14 12.21
C SER A 76 4.29 13.93 13.06
N PRO A 77 4.04 12.77 12.44
CA PRO A 77 3.62 11.58 13.16
C PRO A 77 4.76 11.04 14.03
N ASP A 78 4.40 10.28 15.06
CA ASP A 78 5.37 9.51 15.82
C ASP A 78 6.15 8.55 14.89
N PRO A 79 7.50 8.60 14.87
CA PRO A 79 8.30 7.80 13.94
C PRO A 79 8.14 6.29 14.11
N GLU A 80 7.98 5.79 15.35
CA GLU A 80 7.80 4.36 15.61
C GLU A 80 6.43 3.92 15.10
N ARG A 81 5.39 4.71 15.34
CA ARG A 81 4.04 4.43 14.82
C ARG A 81 3.97 4.50 13.30
N LEU A 82 4.71 5.43 12.69
CA LEU A 82 4.82 5.51 11.24
C LEU A 82 5.48 4.24 10.67
N GLN A 83 6.56 3.77 11.28
CA GLN A 83 7.21 2.51 10.87
C GLN A 83 6.27 1.31 11.04
N GLN A 84 5.49 1.26 12.13
CA GLN A 84 4.48 0.22 12.33
C GLN A 84 3.41 0.25 11.23
N LEU A 85 2.88 1.43 10.89
CA LEU A 85 1.91 1.58 9.80
C LEU A 85 2.48 1.07 8.48
N VAL A 86 3.69 1.50 8.12
CA VAL A 86 4.38 1.05 6.91
C VAL A 86 4.55 -0.46 6.91
N HIS A 87 4.98 -1.05 8.02
CA HIS A 87 5.14 -2.49 8.13
C HIS A 87 3.81 -3.24 7.93
N ILE A 88 2.73 -2.80 8.60
CA ILE A 88 1.41 -3.43 8.45
C ILE A 88 0.92 -3.35 7.01
N VAL A 89 1.02 -2.19 6.37
CA VAL A 89 0.57 -2.01 4.98
C VAL A 89 1.38 -2.88 4.02
N ARG A 90 2.69 -2.99 4.22
CA ARG A 90 3.56 -3.85 3.40
C ARG A 90 3.21 -5.33 3.57
N THR A 91 2.99 -5.78 4.80
CA THR A 91 2.54 -7.15 5.09
C THR A 91 1.20 -7.45 4.42
N LEU A 92 0.24 -6.52 4.46
CA LEU A 92 -1.05 -6.68 3.79
C LEU A 92 -0.93 -6.72 2.26
N LEU A 93 0.01 -5.94 1.68
CA LEU A 93 0.27 -5.97 0.24
C LEU A 93 0.92 -7.29 -0.19
N GLU A 94 1.88 -7.80 0.59
CA GLU A 94 2.49 -9.12 0.38
C GLU A 94 1.44 -10.24 0.48
N GLU A 95 0.62 -10.23 1.53
CA GLU A 95 -0.47 -11.20 1.70
C GLU A 95 -1.48 -11.12 0.55
N TRP A 96 -1.82 -9.91 0.10
CA TRP A 96 -2.67 -9.73 -1.07
C TRP A 96 -2.04 -10.36 -2.31
N TRP A 97 -0.75 -10.10 -2.57
CA TRP A 97 -0.05 -10.62 -3.74
C TRP A 97 -0.05 -12.15 -3.78
N ASP A 98 0.19 -12.79 -2.64
CA ASP A 98 0.17 -14.25 -2.51
C ASP A 98 -1.23 -14.83 -2.68
N THR A 99 -2.25 -14.11 -2.23
CA THR A 99 -3.64 -14.60 -2.21
C THR A 99 -4.50 -14.13 -3.39
N LYS A 100 -4.02 -13.20 -4.23
CA LYS A 100 -4.81 -12.56 -5.32
C LYS A 100 -5.45 -13.56 -6.28
N GLY A 101 -4.82 -14.72 -6.52
CA GLY A 101 -5.32 -15.77 -7.40
C GLY A 101 -6.32 -16.75 -6.76
N HIS A 102 -6.43 -16.76 -5.42
CA HIS A 102 -7.15 -17.79 -4.68
C HIS A 102 -8.26 -17.24 -3.76
N ASN A 103 -8.15 -15.98 -3.33
CA ASN A 103 -9.09 -15.34 -2.41
C ASN A 103 -9.94 -14.29 -3.13
N ARG A 104 -11.27 -14.49 -3.12
CA ARG A 104 -12.23 -13.57 -3.75
C ARG A 104 -12.19 -12.15 -3.19
N LYS A 105 -11.81 -11.94 -1.93
CA LYS A 105 -11.66 -10.60 -1.35
C LYS A 105 -10.40 -9.93 -1.91
N SER A 106 -9.26 -10.62 -1.86
CA SER A 106 -7.99 -10.14 -2.41
C SER A 106 -8.08 -9.85 -3.91
N ALA A 107 -8.77 -10.71 -4.67
CA ALA A 107 -9.02 -10.50 -6.10
C ALA A 107 -9.83 -9.23 -6.41
N LYS A 108 -10.67 -8.75 -5.49
CA LYS A 108 -11.41 -7.50 -5.66
C LYS A 108 -10.59 -6.26 -5.28
N MET A 109 -9.55 -6.42 -4.47
CA MET A 109 -8.67 -5.34 -4.05
C MET A 109 -7.64 -4.99 -5.12
N GLY A 110 -7.31 -5.95 -6.00
CA GLY A 110 -6.28 -5.79 -7.02
C GLY A 110 -6.83 -5.87 -8.43
N ARG A 111 -6.43 -4.94 -9.28
CA ARG A 111 -6.71 -4.96 -10.72
C ARG A 111 -5.41 -4.89 -11.50
N GLN A 112 -5.16 -5.89 -12.34
CA GLN A 112 -4.04 -5.83 -13.28
C GLN A 112 -4.33 -4.76 -14.34
N ARG A 113 -3.36 -3.87 -14.54
CA ARG A 113 -3.38 -2.84 -15.57
C ARG A 113 -2.69 -3.37 -16.83
N PRO A 114 -3.12 -2.94 -18.02
CA PRO A 114 -2.47 -3.28 -19.28
C PRO A 114 -1.05 -2.72 -19.38
#